data_AF-A0A7C3DZV5-F1
#
_entry.id   AF-A0A7C3DZV5-F1
#
_cell.length_a   1.000
_cell.length_b   1.000
_cell.length_c   1.000
_cell.angle_alpha   90.00
_cell.angle_beta   90.00
_cell.angle_gamma   90.00
#
_symmetry.space_group_name_H-M   'P 1'
#
loop_
_entity.id
_entity.type
_entity.pdbx_description
1 polymer ?
#
loop_
_entity_poly.entity_id
_entity_poly.type
_entity_poly.pdbx_seq_one_letter_code
_entity_poly.pdbx_strand_id
1 'polypeptide(L)'
;MGTIQLLGSAMGLGLLAGFRLYATVLALGAAIRLGWLELDPAMAGLQVLADARVLAVAAGGFLMEFLADKIPWVDSLWDAVHTLVRPVGAAFLAAAAVGTMSPAAQVVTALLAGGIAFSGHSAKAATRMMVNQSPEPFSNVALSAAGDLAAPLGLWVAIEHPYVMLGILAAFLTFFFWISPKLFRVVKLELKALGALFGDWFSPVSGTARAASLPPEYARGAFAEASGALSARLEPLPEEYARRLKAGSGYSPMGVPCAAGRGVRGLANSTGYLCPGSSGLLFLARRGLRARSFEIPLNSVTACRVKRGFLLDRLVLATGRGEISFHLFKASAAEEAVPSGSANTGVAV
;
A
#
# COMPACT_ATOMS: atom_id res chain seq x y z
N MET A 1 14.60 -17.73 35.55
CA MET A 1 13.56 -18.12 34.56
C MET A 1 13.98 -19.35 33.77
N GLY A 2 13.02 -20.15 33.27
CA GLY A 2 13.30 -21.24 32.32
C GLY A 2 13.44 -20.75 30.88
N THR A 3 14.03 -21.56 29.99
CA THR A 3 14.34 -21.15 28.59
C THR A 3 13.11 -20.71 27.79
N ILE A 4 11.97 -21.41 27.92
CA ILE A 4 10.74 -21.05 27.20
C ILE A 4 10.21 -19.68 27.65
N GLN A 5 10.27 -19.40 28.95
CA GLN A 5 9.85 -18.11 29.50
C GLN A 5 10.76 -16.99 29.00
N LEU A 6 12.08 -17.22 29.03
CA LEU A 6 13.08 -16.29 28.54
C LEU A 6 12.85 -15.93 27.06
N LEU A 7 12.62 -16.94 26.22
CA LEU A 7 12.28 -16.73 24.80
C LEU A 7 10.94 -16.00 24.65
N GLY A 8 9.94 -16.33 25.46
CA GLY A 8 8.64 -15.65 25.48
C GLY A 8 8.77 -14.16 25.77
N SER A 9 9.54 -13.79 26.79
CA SER A 9 9.84 -12.39 27.12
C SER A 9 10.63 -11.71 26.01
N ALA A 10 11.71 -12.32 25.51
CA ALA A 10 12.55 -11.74 24.48
C ALA A 10 11.81 -11.52 23.15
N MET A 11 11.02 -12.50 22.70
CA MET A 11 10.18 -12.36 21.51
C MET A 11 9.06 -11.34 21.72
N GLY A 12 8.52 -11.30 22.94
CA GLY A 12 7.52 -10.32 23.33
C GLY A 12 8.04 -8.88 23.26
N LEU A 13 9.24 -8.63 23.79
CA LEU A 13 9.94 -7.35 23.63
C LEU A 13 10.16 -7.00 22.16
N GLY A 14 10.47 -7.99 21.31
CA GLY A 14 10.54 -7.82 19.86
C GLY A 14 9.23 -7.34 19.24
N LEU A 15 8.09 -7.93 19.63
CA LEU A 15 6.77 -7.50 19.18
C LEU A 15 6.46 -6.05 19.60
N LEU A 16 6.70 -5.71 20.86
CA LEU A 16 6.48 -4.35 21.38
C LEU A 16 7.36 -3.33 20.66
N ALA A 17 8.64 -3.66 20.43
CA ALA A 17 9.56 -2.82 19.68
C ALA A 17 9.11 -2.62 18.22
N GLY A 18 8.48 -3.62 17.62
CA GLY A 18 7.80 -3.50 16.32
C GLY A 18 6.73 -2.42 16.33
N PHE A 19 5.88 -2.37 17.36
CA PHE A 19 4.83 -1.35 17.48
C PHE A 19 5.37 0.03 17.87
N ARG A 20 6.22 0.10 18.92
CA ARG A 20 6.86 1.32 19.46
C ARG A 20 8.23 1.03 20.07
N LEU A 21 9.30 1.05 19.26
CA LEU A 21 10.68 0.80 19.73
C LEU A 21 11.09 1.74 20.87
N TYR A 22 10.98 3.05 20.65
CA TYR A 22 11.45 4.03 21.63
C TYR A 22 10.65 4.01 22.92
N ALA A 23 9.32 3.86 22.83
CA ALA A 23 8.48 3.69 24.01
C ALA A 23 8.83 2.42 24.79
N THR A 24 9.10 1.31 24.09
CA THR A 24 9.49 0.04 24.72
C THR A 24 10.81 0.17 25.46
N VAL A 25 11.84 0.76 24.81
CA VAL A 25 13.15 1.00 25.42
C VAL A 25 13.04 1.95 26.62
N LEU A 26 12.31 3.05 26.46
CA LEU A 26 12.13 4.06 27.50
C LEU A 26 11.38 3.49 28.70
N ALA A 27 10.26 2.80 28.49
CA ALA A 27 9.46 2.23 29.56
C ALA A 27 10.23 1.14 30.32
N LEU A 28 10.89 0.23 29.61
CA LEU A 28 11.69 -0.83 30.23
C LEU A 28 12.90 -0.26 30.97
N GLY A 29 13.69 0.60 30.32
CA GLY A 29 14.85 1.21 30.94
C GLY A 29 14.49 2.06 32.15
N ALA A 30 13.39 2.81 32.10
CA ALA A 30 12.91 3.60 33.23
C ALA A 30 12.43 2.69 34.38
N ALA A 31 11.69 1.63 34.08
CA ALA A 31 11.24 0.67 35.10
C ALA A 31 12.42 -0.01 35.81
N ILE A 32 13.47 -0.38 35.06
CA ILE A 32 14.71 -0.91 35.62
C ILE A 32 15.42 0.15 36.47
N ARG A 33 15.62 1.36 35.93
CA ARG A 33 16.36 2.45 36.60
C ARG A 33 15.70 2.91 37.89
N LEU A 34 14.37 2.95 37.93
CA LEU A 34 13.58 3.37 39.08
C LEU A 34 13.34 2.24 40.09
N GLY A 35 13.77 1.01 39.79
CA GLY A 35 13.56 -0.16 40.64
C GLY A 35 12.10 -0.64 40.67
N TRP A 36 11.30 -0.30 39.66
CA TRP A 36 9.94 -0.82 39.50
C TRP A 36 9.90 -2.22 38.89
N LEU A 37 10.98 -2.61 38.21
CA LEU A 37 11.14 -3.93 37.62
C LEU A 37 12.48 -4.54 38.04
N GLU A 38 12.41 -5.64 38.77
CA GLU A 38 13.57 -6.47 39.07
C GLU A 38 13.77 -7.50 37.95
N LEU A 39 14.89 -7.40 37.25
CA LEU A 39 15.20 -8.32 36.16
C LEU A 39 15.66 -9.68 36.70
N ASP A 40 15.14 -10.76 36.11
CA ASP A 40 15.71 -12.09 36.30
C ASP A 40 17.19 -12.10 35.86
N PRO A 41 18.09 -12.79 36.59
CA PRO A 41 19.50 -12.87 36.24
C PRO A 41 19.76 -13.31 34.79
N ALA A 42 18.88 -14.11 34.19
CA ALA A 42 19.01 -14.55 32.80
C ALA A 42 18.90 -13.37 31.79
N MET A 43 18.25 -12.28 32.17
CA MET A 43 18.03 -11.07 31.37
C MET A 43 18.89 -9.88 31.80
N ALA A 44 19.96 -10.12 32.57
CA ALA A 44 20.83 -9.07 33.09
C ALA A 44 21.41 -8.14 31.99
N GLY A 45 21.54 -8.62 30.75
CA GLY A 45 21.96 -7.80 29.61
C GLY A 45 21.05 -6.58 29.33
N LEU A 46 19.78 -6.63 29.74
CA LEU A 46 18.85 -5.50 29.61
C LEU A 46 19.14 -4.35 30.58
N GLN A 47 20.01 -4.54 31.58
CA GLN A 47 20.41 -3.48 32.50
C GLN A 47 21.01 -2.25 31.79
N VAL A 48 21.61 -2.45 30.61
CA VAL A 48 22.15 -1.35 29.79
C VAL A 48 21.07 -0.31 29.42
N LEU A 49 19.79 -0.70 29.38
CA LEU A 49 18.69 0.20 29.05
C LEU A 49 18.43 1.25 30.14
N ALA A 50 18.89 1.01 31.37
CA ALA A 50 18.79 1.97 32.48
C ALA A 50 19.85 3.10 32.39
N ASP A 51 20.81 3.03 31.46
CA ASP A 51 21.80 4.09 31.25
C ASP A 51 21.12 5.40 30.83
N ALA A 52 21.54 6.52 31.43
CA ALA A 52 20.91 7.82 31.22
C ALA A 52 20.97 8.28 29.76
N ARG A 53 22.03 7.90 29.02
CA ARG A 53 22.19 8.25 27.60
C ARG A 53 21.22 7.45 26.75
N VAL A 54 21.06 6.16 27.04
CA VAL A 54 20.09 5.30 26.34
C VAL A 54 18.67 5.81 26.57
N LEU A 55 18.32 6.16 27.82
CA LEU A 55 17.03 6.76 28.15
C LEU A 55 16.82 8.12 27.48
N ALA A 56 17.83 8.99 27.43
CA ALA A 56 17.72 10.28 26.77
C ALA A 56 17.46 10.13 25.26
N VAL A 57 18.18 9.22 24.59
CA VAL A 57 17.97 8.91 23.16
C VAL A 57 16.58 8.30 22.93
N ALA A 58 16.16 7.36 23.78
CA ALA A 58 14.83 6.74 23.69
C ALA A 58 13.71 7.76 23.96
N ALA A 59 13.87 8.66 24.93
CA ALA A 59 12.92 9.74 25.21
C ALA A 59 12.81 10.72 24.04
N GLY A 60 13.95 11.12 23.45
CA GLY A 60 13.97 11.95 22.25
C GLY A 60 13.28 11.26 21.07
N GLY A 61 13.59 9.99 20.82
CA GLY A 61 12.94 9.17 19.78
C GLY A 61 11.44 9.02 20.00
N PHE A 62 11.01 8.80 21.24
CA PHE A 62 9.60 8.70 21.62
C PHE A 62 8.86 10.03 21.39
N LEU A 63 9.46 11.15 21.81
CA LEU A 63 8.87 12.47 21.58
C LEU A 63 8.77 12.79 20.09
N MET A 64 9.81 12.48 19.31
CA MET A 64 9.78 12.64 17.85
C MET A 64 8.70 11.77 17.21
N GLU A 65 8.55 10.51 17.62
CA GLU A 65 7.48 9.63 17.13
C GLU A 65 6.09 10.20 17.46
N PHE A 66 5.89 10.68 18.69
CA PHE A 66 4.63 11.29 19.12
C PHE A 66 4.28 12.56 18.35
N LEU A 67 5.29 13.39 18.03
CA LEU A 67 5.10 14.60 17.22
C LEU A 67 4.87 14.27 15.74
N ALA A 68 5.62 13.29 15.19
CA ALA A 68 5.48 12.83 13.82
C ALA A 68 4.07 12.32 13.54
N ASP A 69 3.49 11.58 14.48
CA ASP A 69 2.11 11.07 14.39
C ASP A 69 1.03 12.15 14.22
N LYS A 70 1.34 13.43 14.53
CA LYS A 70 0.40 14.55 14.42
C LYS A 70 0.49 15.29 13.09
N ILE A 71 1.56 15.11 12.32
CA ILE A 71 1.79 15.84 11.08
C ILE A 71 1.64 14.87 9.90
N PRO A 72 0.64 15.06 9.02
CA PRO A 72 0.49 14.24 7.82
C PRO A 72 1.79 14.21 7.00
N TRP A 73 2.10 13.07 6.40
CA TRP A 73 3.31 12.79 5.60
C TRP A 73 4.60 12.61 6.41
N VAL A 74 4.77 13.35 7.50
CA VAL A 74 5.90 13.16 8.43
C VAL A 74 5.78 11.80 9.12
N ASP A 75 4.57 11.41 9.50
CA ASP A 75 4.23 10.08 10.02
C ASP A 75 4.70 8.95 9.08
N SER A 76 4.45 9.12 7.79
CA SER A 76 4.74 8.14 6.75
C SER A 76 6.25 8.04 6.49
N LEU A 77 6.96 9.16 6.46
CA LEU A 77 8.42 9.19 6.33
C LEU A 77 9.09 8.55 7.57
N TRP A 78 8.58 8.88 8.75
CA TRP A 78 9.05 8.28 10.01
C TRP A 78 8.86 6.77 10.00
N ASP A 79 7.68 6.28 9.63
CA ASP A 79 7.39 4.85 9.53
C ASP A 79 8.24 4.15 8.45
N ALA A 80 8.56 4.82 7.34
CA ALA A 80 9.43 4.29 6.30
C ALA A 80 10.85 4.04 6.83
N VAL A 81 11.47 5.02 7.49
CA VAL A 81 12.78 4.85 8.14
C VAL A 81 12.73 3.71 9.18
N HIS A 82 11.66 3.69 9.97
CA HIS A 82 11.50 2.73 11.06
C HIS A 82 11.15 1.31 10.62
N THR A 83 10.84 1.10 9.35
CA THR A 83 10.76 -0.24 8.75
C THR A 83 12.10 -1.00 8.88
N LEU A 84 13.23 -0.28 8.97
CA LEU A 84 14.55 -0.86 9.21
C LEU A 84 15.02 -0.71 10.66
N VAL A 85 14.82 0.47 11.26
CA VAL A 85 15.32 0.76 12.61
C VAL A 85 14.66 -0.13 13.67
N ARG A 86 13.35 -0.41 13.56
CA ARG A 86 12.63 -1.22 14.55
C ARG A 86 13.05 -2.68 14.55
N PRO A 87 13.14 -3.40 13.41
CA PRO A 87 13.68 -4.75 13.40
C PRO A 87 15.09 -4.87 13.97
N VAL A 88 15.97 -3.91 13.65
CA VAL A 88 17.34 -3.90 14.18
C VAL A 88 17.34 -3.64 15.69
N GLY A 89 16.57 -2.66 16.17
CA GLY A 89 16.44 -2.39 17.60
C GLY A 89 15.85 -3.57 18.38
N ALA A 90 14.83 -4.24 17.83
CA ALA A 90 14.23 -5.43 18.41
C ALA A 90 15.22 -6.61 18.48
N ALA A 91 16.05 -6.79 17.45
CA ALA A 91 17.10 -7.80 17.43
C ALA A 91 18.11 -7.58 18.55
N PHE A 92 18.55 -6.33 18.77
CA PHE A 92 19.46 -5.99 19.87
C PHE A 92 18.81 -6.18 21.26
N LEU A 93 17.54 -5.76 21.41
CA LEU A 93 16.80 -5.97 22.66
C LEU A 93 16.68 -7.45 23.01
N ALA A 94 16.31 -8.29 22.04
CA ALA A 94 16.15 -9.72 22.27
C ALA A 94 17.50 -10.42 22.53
N ALA A 95 18.56 -10.03 21.82
CA ALA A 95 19.91 -10.54 22.08
C ALA A 95 20.39 -10.21 23.50
N ALA A 96 20.16 -8.96 23.96
CA ALA A 96 20.48 -8.54 25.31
C ALA A 96 19.64 -9.28 26.37
N ALA A 97 18.36 -9.54 26.07
CA ALA A 97 17.47 -10.30 26.94
C ALA A 97 17.93 -11.76 27.11
N VAL A 98 18.50 -12.38 26.08
CA VAL A 98 18.94 -13.78 26.12
C VAL A 98 20.46 -13.94 26.23
N GLY A 99 21.15 -12.93 26.76
CA GLY A 99 22.62 -12.86 26.79
C GLY A 99 23.32 -14.01 27.53
N THR A 100 22.61 -14.77 28.37
CA THR A 100 23.13 -15.95 29.06
C THR A 100 23.08 -17.24 28.23
N MET A 101 22.37 -17.23 27.09
CA MET A 101 22.30 -18.38 26.18
C MET A 101 23.55 -18.47 25.30
N SER A 102 23.70 -19.60 24.59
CA SER A 102 24.80 -19.78 23.64
C SER A 102 24.79 -18.69 22.54
N PRO A 103 25.94 -18.31 21.97
CA PRO A 103 26.00 -17.28 20.92
C PRO A 103 25.09 -17.59 19.72
N ALA A 104 24.98 -18.87 19.33
CA ALA A 104 24.08 -19.30 18.27
C ALA A 104 22.60 -19.02 18.62
N ALA A 105 22.19 -19.30 19.86
CA ALA A 105 20.83 -19.02 20.32
C ALA A 105 20.54 -17.52 20.39
N GLN A 106 21.52 -16.69 20.79
CA GLN A 106 21.37 -15.23 20.78
C GLN A 106 21.12 -14.70 19.37
N VAL A 107 21.89 -15.17 18.38
CA VAL A 107 21.72 -14.77 16.97
C VAL A 107 20.36 -15.22 16.44
N VAL A 108 19.96 -16.47 16.69
CA VAL A 108 18.64 -16.97 16.26
C VAL A 108 17.51 -16.14 16.88
N THR A 109 17.61 -15.87 18.18
CA THR A 109 16.62 -15.05 18.91
C THR A 109 16.56 -13.63 18.33
N ALA A 110 17.72 -13.01 18.05
CA ALA A 110 17.78 -11.68 17.44
C ALA A 110 17.09 -11.63 16.07
N LEU A 111 17.34 -12.63 15.21
CA LEU A 111 16.71 -12.73 13.90
C LEU A 111 15.18 -12.92 14.00
N LEU A 112 14.73 -13.79 14.90
CA LEU A 112 13.31 -14.02 15.14
C LEU A 112 12.62 -12.75 15.67
N ALA A 113 13.22 -12.08 16.65
CA ALA A 113 12.69 -10.84 17.20
C ALA A 113 12.62 -9.71 16.16
N GLY A 114 13.64 -9.58 15.30
CA GLY A 114 13.63 -8.63 14.19
C GLY A 114 12.50 -8.90 13.19
N GLY A 115 12.27 -10.17 12.83
CA GLY A 115 11.15 -10.57 11.96
C GLY A 115 9.78 -10.33 12.59
N ILE A 116 9.65 -10.60 13.90
CA ILE A 116 8.43 -10.31 14.67
C ILE A 116 8.17 -8.80 14.70
N ALA A 117 9.20 -7.99 14.97
CA ALA A 117 9.09 -6.54 14.98
C ALA A 117 8.69 -5.99 13.61
N PHE A 118 9.27 -6.51 12.53
CA PHE A 118 8.87 -6.16 11.17
C PHE A 118 7.40 -6.49 10.89
N SER A 119 6.92 -7.64 11.38
CA SER A 119 5.53 -8.05 11.24
C SER A 119 4.58 -7.13 12.03
N GLY A 120 4.95 -6.78 13.27
CA GLY A 120 4.23 -5.81 14.11
C GLY A 120 4.13 -4.43 13.46
N HIS A 121 5.26 -3.90 12.96
CA HIS A 121 5.31 -2.62 12.24
C HIS A 121 4.46 -2.66 10.97
N SER A 122 4.53 -3.74 10.20
CA SER A 122 3.72 -3.93 8.99
C SER A 122 2.22 -3.94 9.31
N ALA A 123 1.81 -4.58 10.41
CA ALA A 123 0.43 -4.58 10.87
C ALA A 123 -0.05 -3.18 11.29
N LYS A 124 0.80 -2.40 11.98
CA LYS A 124 0.53 -1.00 12.34
C LYS A 124 0.32 -0.14 11.08
N ALA A 125 1.23 -0.23 10.12
CA ALA A 125 1.14 0.49 8.84
C ALA A 125 -0.13 0.12 8.07
N ALA A 126 -0.48 -1.16 8.00
CA ALA A 126 -1.71 -1.64 7.36
C ALA A 126 -2.97 -1.08 8.03
N THR A 127 -2.98 -1.03 9.37
CA THR A 127 -4.10 -0.46 10.14
C THR A 127 -4.25 1.03 9.85
N ARG A 128 -3.14 1.80 9.78
CA ARG A 128 -3.17 3.22 9.40
C ARG A 128 -3.70 3.43 7.99
N MET A 129 -3.31 2.59 7.02
CA MET A 129 -3.87 2.66 5.66
C MET A 129 -5.39 2.48 5.65
N MET A 130 -5.92 1.57 6.48
CA MET A 130 -7.37 1.33 6.57
C MET A 130 -8.09 2.48 7.28
N VAL A 131 -7.55 2.99 8.38
CA VAL A 131 -8.16 4.10 9.15
C VAL A 131 -8.12 5.40 8.36
N ASN A 132 -7.02 5.70 7.66
CA ASN A 132 -6.89 6.91 6.85
C ASN A 132 -7.84 6.95 5.63
N GLN A 133 -8.54 5.85 5.30
CA GLN A 133 -9.62 5.87 4.31
C GLN A 133 -10.90 6.57 4.82
N SER A 134 -11.02 6.81 6.12
CA SER A 134 -12.06 7.66 6.71
C SER A 134 -11.41 8.70 7.64
N PRO A 135 -11.32 9.98 7.23
CA PRO A 135 -10.59 11.00 7.97
C PRO A 135 -11.39 11.47 9.19
N GLU A 136 -11.49 10.62 10.20
CA GLU A 136 -11.97 11.03 11.52
C GLU A 136 -10.76 11.24 12.45
N PRO A 137 -10.41 12.50 12.79
CA PRO A 137 -9.20 12.82 13.57
C PRO A 137 -9.15 12.09 14.92
N PHE A 138 -10.31 11.70 15.46
CA PHE A 138 -10.43 10.95 16.70
C PHE A 138 -9.84 9.53 16.59
N SER A 139 -10.01 8.84 15.45
CA SER A 139 -9.55 7.46 15.25
C SER A 139 -8.01 7.36 15.24
N ASN A 140 -7.34 8.34 14.63
CA ASN A 140 -5.87 8.38 14.59
C ASN A 140 -5.27 8.68 15.97
N VAL A 141 -5.87 9.61 16.71
CA VAL A 141 -5.46 9.93 18.09
C VAL A 141 -5.70 8.73 19.01
N ALA A 142 -6.86 8.09 18.92
CA ALA A 142 -7.18 6.91 19.72
C ALA A 142 -6.22 5.74 19.42
N LEU A 143 -5.89 5.50 18.15
CA LEU A 143 -4.97 4.44 17.75
C LEU A 143 -3.54 4.72 18.25
N SER A 144 -3.08 5.97 18.19
CA SER A 144 -1.77 6.33 18.74
C SER A 144 -1.75 6.25 20.27
N ALA A 145 -2.78 6.74 20.96
CA ALA A 145 -2.88 6.63 22.42
C ALA A 145 -2.95 5.16 22.90
N ALA A 146 -3.67 4.30 22.18
CA ALA A 146 -3.68 2.87 22.44
C ALA A 146 -2.29 2.25 22.28
N GLY A 147 -1.52 2.68 21.28
CA GLY A 147 -0.13 2.27 21.10
C GLY A 147 0.78 2.71 22.26
N ASP A 148 0.59 3.92 22.80
CA ASP A 148 1.37 4.44 23.93
C ASP A 148 1.07 3.68 25.23
N LEU A 149 -0.20 3.32 25.46
CA LEU A 149 -0.60 2.51 26.62
C LEU A 149 -0.24 1.03 26.46
N ALA A 150 -0.20 0.52 25.23
CA ALA A 150 0.17 -0.86 24.96
C ALA A 150 1.63 -1.17 25.29
N ALA A 151 2.53 -0.18 25.24
CA ALA A 151 3.95 -0.37 25.55
C ALA A 151 4.20 -0.77 27.03
N PRO A 152 3.78 0.00 28.05
CA PRO A 152 3.96 -0.38 29.45
C PRO A 152 3.14 -1.62 29.84
N LEU A 153 1.90 -1.75 29.36
CA LEU A 153 1.07 -2.93 29.64
C LEU A 153 1.67 -4.21 29.02
N GLY A 154 2.05 -4.13 27.75
CA GLY A 154 2.67 -5.23 27.04
C GLY A 154 4.01 -5.61 27.64
N LEU A 155 4.78 -4.62 28.14
CA LEU A 155 6.04 -4.88 28.84
C LEU A 155 5.80 -5.67 30.12
N TRP A 156 4.84 -5.25 30.94
CA TRP A 156 4.47 -5.96 32.15
C TRP A 156 4.08 -7.41 31.84
N VAL A 157 3.23 -7.63 30.82
CA VAL A 157 2.87 -8.99 30.38
C VAL A 157 4.08 -9.77 29.87
N ALA A 158 4.99 -9.14 29.13
CA ALA A 158 6.16 -9.80 28.57
C ALA A 158 7.14 -10.28 29.65
N ILE A 159 7.30 -9.53 30.74
CA ILE A 159 8.25 -9.87 31.81
C ILE A 159 7.60 -10.74 32.88
N GLU A 160 6.44 -10.35 33.42
CA GLU A 160 5.78 -11.04 34.53
C GLU A 160 4.95 -12.26 34.10
N HIS A 161 4.46 -12.26 32.85
CA HIS A 161 3.60 -13.32 32.32
C HIS A 161 4.08 -13.89 30.97
N PRO A 162 5.31 -14.46 30.87
CA PRO A 162 5.90 -14.82 29.58
C PRO A 162 5.09 -15.85 28.77
N TYR A 163 4.36 -16.75 29.42
CA TYR A 163 3.48 -17.72 28.74
C TYR A 163 2.24 -17.05 28.13
N VAL A 164 1.69 -16.04 28.80
CA VAL A 164 0.60 -15.23 28.25
C VAL A 164 1.12 -14.44 27.05
N MET A 165 2.32 -13.87 27.15
CA MET A 165 2.97 -13.17 26.05
C MET A 165 3.22 -14.09 24.84
N LEU A 166 3.65 -15.33 25.06
CA LEU A 166 3.76 -16.33 23.99
C LEU A 166 2.41 -16.63 23.32
N GLY A 167 1.34 -16.74 24.09
CA GLY A 167 -0.01 -16.90 23.57
C GLY A 167 -0.45 -15.72 22.70
N ILE A 168 -0.22 -14.49 23.17
CA ILE A 168 -0.49 -13.26 22.43
C ILE A 168 0.32 -13.22 21.13
N LEU A 169 1.62 -13.54 21.20
CA LEU A 169 2.51 -13.57 20.05
C LEU A 169 2.07 -14.61 19.02
N ALA A 170 1.72 -15.83 19.47
CA ALA A 170 1.25 -16.89 18.59
C ALA A 170 -0.06 -16.50 17.89
N ALA A 171 -1.01 -15.92 18.62
CA ALA A 171 -2.26 -15.40 18.06
C ALA A 171 -2.00 -14.28 17.04
N PHE A 172 -1.14 -13.33 17.39
CA PHE A 172 -0.75 -12.22 16.51
C PHE A 172 -0.11 -12.74 15.21
N LEU A 173 0.91 -13.60 15.30
CA LEU A 173 1.60 -14.12 14.12
C LEU A 173 0.69 -14.98 13.25
N THR A 174 -0.18 -15.79 13.86
CA THR A 174 -1.17 -16.59 13.12
C THR A 174 -2.10 -15.67 12.32
N PHE A 175 -2.65 -14.64 12.97
CA PHE A 175 -3.50 -13.66 12.33
C PHE A 175 -2.75 -12.89 11.23
N PHE A 176 -1.53 -12.46 11.51
CA PHE A 176 -0.66 -11.75 10.57
C PHE A 176 -0.43 -12.60 9.32
N PHE A 177 0.11 -13.81 9.44
CA PHE A 177 0.38 -14.67 8.29
C PHE A 177 -0.89 -15.08 7.53
N TRP A 178 -2.04 -15.18 8.20
CA TRP A 178 -3.32 -15.42 7.54
C TRP A 178 -3.78 -14.24 6.69
N ILE A 179 -3.56 -13.00 7.14
CA ILE A 179 -4.00 -11.79 6.43
C ILE A 179 -2.96 -11.27 5.42
N SER A 180 -1.66 -11.49 5.64
CA SER A 180 -0.59 -10.95 4.79
C SER A 180 -0.77 -11.28 3.31
N PRO A 181 -1.10 -12.53 2.88
CA PRO A 181 -1.26 -12.84 1.46
C PRO A 181 -2.38 -12.03 0.78
N LYS A 182 -3.44 -11.70 1.52
CA LYS A 182 -4.55 -10.87 1.02
C LYS A 182 -4.08 -9.43 0.85
N LEU A 183 -3.34 -8.90 1.83
CA LEU A 183 -2.81 -7.54 1.80
C LEU A 183 -1.75 -7.36 0.72
N PHE A 184 -0.81 -8.30 0.58
CA PHE A 184 0.21 -8.29 -0.48
C PHE A 184 -0.38 -8.27 -1.88
N ARG A 185 -1.53 -8.93 -2.10
CA ARG A 185 -2.24 -8.85 -3.38
C ARG A 185 -2.72 -7.43 -3.68
N VAL A 186 -3.26 -6.74 -2.68
CA VAL A 186 -3.75 -5.36 -2.83
C VAL A 186 -2.59 -4.40 -3.09
N VAL A 187 -1.56 -4.43 -2.25
CA VAL A 187 -0.36 -3.56 -2.39
C VAL A 187 0.31 -3.77 -3.74
N LYS A 188 0.43 -5.03 -4.21
CA LYS A 188 1.02 -5.32 -5.53
C LYS A 188 0.18 -4.77 -6.69
N LEU A 189 -1.14 -4.69 -6.55
CA LEU A 189 -2.00 -4.08 -7.56
C LEU A 189 -1.81 -2.56 -7.57
N GLU A 190 -1.70 -1.94 -6.41
CA GLU A 190 -1.48 -0.49 -6.28
C GLU A 190 -0.08 -0.07 -6.77
N LEU A 191 0.98 -0.80 -6.41
CA LEU A 191 2.32 -0.53 -6.91
C LEU A 191 2.43 -0.70 -8.43
N LYS A 192 1.71 -1.67 -9.01
CA LYS A 192 1.63 -1.81 -10.47
C LYS A 192 0.86 -0.68 -11.12
N ALA A 193 -0.21 -0.21 -10.49
CA ALA A 193 -0.95 0.97 -10.94
C ALA A 193 -0.09 2.24 -10.88
N LEU A 194 0.67 2.44 -9.80
CA LEU A 194 1.62 3.55 -9.65
C LEU A 194 2.80 3.46 -10.62
N GLY A 195 3.36 2.26 -10.84
CA GLY A 195 4.41 2.05 -11.82
C GLY A 195 3.96 2.32 -13.25
N ALA A 196 2.67 2.15 -13.54
CA ALA A 196 2.08 2.55 -14.81
C ALA A 196 2.00 4.08 -14.94
N LEU A 197 1.59 4.77 -13.87
CA LEU A 197 1.56 6.25 -13.79
C LEU A 197 2.96 6.88 -13.96
N PHE A 198 3.99 6.27 -13.39
CA PHE A 198 5.38 6.75 -13.54
C PHE A 198 6.00 6.42 -14.90
N GLY A 199 5.56 5.35 -15.57
CA GLY A 199 5.98 5.01 -16.93
C GLY A 199 5.54 6.04 -17.97
N ASP A 200 4.39 6.67 -17.75
CA ASP A 200 3.84 7.70 -18.64
C ASP A 200 4.50 9.07 -18.44
N TRP A 201 5.06 9.37 -17.25
CA TRP A 201 5.75 10.65 -16.98
C TRP A 201 7.05 10.81 -17.79
N PHE A 202 7.74 9.71 -18.10
CA PHE A 202 9.01 9.73 -18.85
C PHE A 202 8.87 9.49 -20.35
N SER A 203 7.65 9.35 -20.87
CA SER A 203 7.44 9.30 -22.32
C SER A 203 7.33 10.74 -22.84
N PRO A 204 8.28 11.23 -23.66
CA PRO A 204 8.13 12.53 -24.29
C PRO A 204 6.88 12.49 -25.18
N VAL A 205 5.88 13.31 -24.84
CA VAL A 205 4.72 13.56 -25.70
C VAL A 205 5.22 14.35 -26.91
N SER A 206 5.66 13.64 -27.93
CA SER A 206 6.01 14.22 -29.23
C SER A 206 4.95 13.80 -30.25
N GLY A 207 3.98 14.67 -30.47
CA GLY A 207 3.02 14.51 -31.55
C GLY A 207 1.88 15.53 -31.44
N THR A 208 1.83 16.45 -32.39
CA THR A 208 0.73 17.41 -32.59
C THR A 208 -0.59 16.66 -32.80
N ALA A 209 -1.36 16.48 -31.74
CA ALA A 209 -2.63 15.76 -31.77
C ALA A 209 -3.71 16.59 -32.48
N ARG A 210 -4.13 16.10 -33.65
CA ARG A 210 -5.47 16.40 -34.19
C ARG A 210 -6.49 15.89 -33.17
N ALA A 211 -7.54 16.66 -32.87
CA ALA A 211 -8.60 16.26 -31.95
C ALA A 211 -9.11 14.85 -32.28
N ALA A 212 -8.71 13.87 -31.49
CA ALA A 212 -9.08 12.48 -31.70
C ALA A 212 -10.50 12.27 -31.18
N SER A 213 -11.33 11.64 -32.00
CA SER A 213 -12.70 11.30 -31.64
C SER A 213 -12.88 9.80 -31.62
N LEU A 214 -13.70 9.31 -30.67
CA LEU A 214 -14.16 7.93 -30.70
C LEU A 214 -14.97 7.67 -31.98
N PRO A 215 -14.95 6.43 -32.50
CA PRO A 215 -15.86 6.05 -33.57
C PRO A 215 -17.33 6.30 -33.19
N PRO A 216 -18.21 6.66 -34.15
CA PRO A 216 -19.59 7.05 -33.88
C PRO A 216 -20.43 5.94 -33.21
N GLU A 217 -19.98 4.69 -33.32
CA GLU A 217 -20.60 3.52 -32.68
C GLU A 217 -20.57 3.60 -31.15
N TYR A 218 -19.57 4.28 -30.58
CA TYR A 218 -19.42 4.43 -29.12
C TYR A 218 -20.33 5.53 -28.54
N ALA A 219 -20.87 6.42 -29.37
CA ALA A 219 -21.78 7.48 -28.94
C ALA A 219 -23.19 6.96 -28.64
N ARG A 220 -23.49 5.69 -28.96
CA ARG A 220 -24.81 5.08 -28.81
C ARG A 220 -24.73 3.70 -28.14
N GLY A 221 -25.88 3.18 -27.73
CA GLY A 221 -26.00 1.84 -27.16
C GLY A 221 -25.21 1.66 -25.86
N ALA A 222 -24.60 0.48 -25.69
CA ALA A 222 -23.94 0.07 -24.44
C ALA A 222 -22.81 1.01 -23.99
N PHE A 223 -22.19 1.76 -24.91
CA PHE A 223 -21.03 2.63 -24.64
C PHE A 223 -21.38 4.10 -24.41
N ALA A 224 -22.63 4.51 -24.64
CA ALA A 224 -23.02 5.92 -24.59
C ALA A 224 -22.64 6.60 -23.26
N GLU A 225 -22.89 5.93 -22.12
CA GLU A 225 -22.59 6.43 -20.77
C GLU A 225 -21.08 6.61 -20.53
N ALA A 226 -20.25 5.74 -21.11
CA ALA A 226 -18.79 5.77 -20.94
C ALA A 226 -18.06 6.59 -22.01
N SER A 227 -18.74 6.96 -23.10
CA SER A 227 -18.13 7.59 -24.28
C SER A 227 -17.36 8.87 -23.95
N GLY A 228 -17.95 9.80 -23.18
CA GLY A 228 -17.28 11.03 -22.78
C GLY A 228 -16.03 10.78 -21.93
N ALA A 229 -16.10 9.81 -21.01
CA ALA A 229 -14.96 9.45 -20.16
C ALA A 229 -13.82 8.79 -20.94
N LEU A 230 -14.13 8.01 -21.97
CA LEU A 230 -13.13 7.40 -22.86
C LEU A 230 -12.52 8.43 -23.81
N SER A 231 -13.34 9.31 -24.41
CA SER A 231 -12.89 10.38 -25.30
C SER A 231 -11.89 11.30 -24.61
N ALA A 232 -12.18 11.72 -23.37
CA ALA A 232 -11.31 12.60 -22.57
C ALA A 232 -9.96 11.97 -22.17
N ARG A 233 -9.70 10.72 -22.55
CA ARG A 233 -8.48 9.95 -22.24
C ARG A 233 -7.83 9.36 -23.47
N LEU A 234 -8.25 9.76 -24.67
CA LEU A 234 -7.67 9.27 -25.90
C LEU A 234 -6.30 9.92 -26.11
N GLU A 235 -5.28 9.09 -26.14
CA GLU A 235 -3.90 9.52 -26.34
C GLU A 235 -3.27 8.79 -27.53
N PRO A 236 -2.30 9.40 -28.24
CA PRO A 236 -1.59 8.73 -29.32
C PRO A 236 -0.86 7.50 -28.78
N LEU A 237 -0.98 6.37 -29.47
CA LEU A 237 -0.26 5.17 -29.06
C LEU A 237 1.26 5.38 -29.21
N PRO A 238 2.07 4.97 -28.22
CA PRO A 238 3.52 4.93 -28.40
C PRO A 238 3.91 4.07 -29.60
N GLU A 239 5.00 4.42 -30.28
CA GLU A 239 5.42 3.75 -31.54
C GLU A 239 5.53 2.22 -31.43
N GLU A 240 5.87 1.68 -30.25
CA GLU A 240 5.91 0.24 -30.01
C GLU A 240 4.52 -0.41 -30.12
N TYR A 241 3.48 0.27 -29.65
CA TYR A 241 2.09 -0.18 -29.73
C TYR A 241 1.48 0.13 -31.09
N ALA A 242 1.74 1.31 -31.64
CA ALA A 242 1.24 1.72 -32.95
C ALA A 242 1.69 0.76 -34.07
N ARG A 243 2.96 0.31 -34.06
CA ARG A 243 3.48 -0.70 -35.01
C ARG A 243 2.77 -2.05 -34.94
N ARG A 244 2.07 -2.35 -33.85
CA ARG A 244 1.37 -3.63 -33.65
C ARG A 244 -0.08 -3.58 -34.09
N LEU A 245 -0.64 -2.39 -34.31
CA LEU A 245 -1.89 -2.27 -35.03
C LEU A 245 -1.64 -2.65 -36.49
N LYS A 246 -2.28 -3.73 -36.95
CA LYS A 246 -2.21 -4.10 -38.37
C LYS A 246 -2.87 -2.98 -39.18
N ALA A 247 -2.20 -2.54 -40.25
CA ALA A 247 -2.80 -1.62 -41.21
C ALA A 247 -4.13 -2.21 -41.71
N GLY A 248 -5.20 -1.42 -41.69
CA GLY A 248 -6.55 -1.87 -42.08
C GLY A 248 -7.30 -2.69 -41.03
N SER A 249 -6.80 -2.82 -39.79
CA SER A 249 -7.49 -3.57 -38.72
C SER A 249 -8.77 -2.91 -38.18
N GLY A 250 -9.08 -1.69 -38.58
CA GLY A 250 -10.26 -0.95 -38.11
C GLY A 250 -10.13 -0.36 -36.70
N TYR A 251 -8.97 -0.52 -36.05
CA TYR A 251 -8.67 0.04 -34.73
C TYR A 251 -7.90 1.36 -34.84
N SER A 252 -8.28 2.32 -33.99
CA SER A 252 -7.67 3.65 -33.94
C SER A 252 -6.21 3.58 -33.48
N PRO A 253 -5.31 4.40 -34.07
CA PRO A 253 -3.95 4.60 -33.56
C PRO A 253 -3.91 5.42 -32.25
N MET A 254 -5.08 5.77 -31.71
CA MET A 254 -5.27 6.39 -30.41
C MET A 254 -5.79 5.33 -29.43
N GLY A 255 -5.37 5.40 -28.18
CA GLY A 255 -5.81 4.47 -27.14
C GLY A 255 -6.03 5.14 -25.80
N VAL A 256 -6.90 4.56 -25.00
CA VAL A 256 -7.10 4.95 -23.60
C VAL A 256 -6.11 4.18 -22.74
N PRO A 257 -5.15 4.84 -22.06
CA PRO A 257 -4.19 4.15 -21.21
C PRO A 257 -4.95 3.54 -20.02
N CYS A 258 -4.68 2.27 -19.74
CA CYS A 258 -5.35 1.55 -18.67
C CYS A 258 -4.60 0.30 -18.19
N ALA A 259 -5.04 -0.24 -17.06
CA ALA A 259 -4.63 -1.55 -16.57
C ALA A 259 -5.79 -2.56 -16.65
N ALA A 260 -5.50 -3.76 -17.14
CA ALA A 260 -6.46 -4.85 -17.21
C ALA A 260 -6.82 -5.37 -15.81
N GLY A 261 -8.12 -5.43 -15.53
CA GLY A 261 -8.68 -5.96 -14.29
C GLY A 261 -9.26 -7.37 -14.47
N ARG A 262 -10.37 -7.62 -13.76
CA ARG A 262 -11.13 -8.89 -13.83
C ARG A 262 -11.67 -9.12 -15.24
N GLY A 263 -11.74 -10.39 -15.67
CA GLY A 263 -12.32 -10.78 -16.98
C GLY A 263 -11.35 -10.77 -18.16
N VAL A 264 -10.20 -10.08 -18.07
CA VAL A 264 -9.17 -10.06 -19.12
C VAL A 264 -8.27 -11.32 -19.03
N ARG A 265 -8.72 -12.42 -19.62
CA ARG A 265 -8.02 -13.72 -19.51
C ARG A 265 -6.61 -13.65 -20.08
N GLY A 266 -5.63 -14.14 -19.31
CA GLY A 266 -4.22 -14.16 -19.73
C GLY A 266 -3.49 -12.81 -19.68
N LEU A 267 -4.19 -11.71 -19.39
CA LEU A 267 -3.64 -10.35 -19.27
C LEU A 267 -4.13 -9.59 -18.04
N ALA A 268 -4.79 -10.26 -17.09
CA ALA A 268 -5.13 -9.64 -15.82
C ALA A 268 -3.89 -9.01 -15.14
N ASN A 269 -4.03 -7.77 -14.72
CA ASN A 269 -3.01 -6.93 -14.07
C ASN A 269 -1.81 -6.57 -14.96
N SER A 270 -1.97 -6.54 -16.29
CA SER A 270 -1.04 -5.88 -17.21
C SER A 270 -1.51 -4.47 -17.55
N THR A 271 -0.57 -3.59 -17.84
CA THR A 271 -0.81 -2.21 -18.29
C THR A 271 -0.71 -2.16 -19.82
N GLY A 272 -1.44 -1.22 -20.42
CA GLY A 272 -1.54 -1.11 -21.85
C GLY A 272 -2.54 -0.05 -22.29
N TYR A 273 -3.00 -0.17 -23.54
CA TYR A 273 -3.92 0.77 -24.15
C TYR A 273 -5.17 0.06 -24.68
N LEU A 274 -6.34 0.62 -24.37
CA LEU A 274 -7.61 0.25 -25.00
C LEU A 274 -7.78 1.06 -26.27
N CYS A 275 -7.65 0.40 -27.41
CA CYS A 275 -7.76 1.00 -28.73
C CYS A 275 -9.20 0.79 -29.24
N PRO A 276 -10.01 1.85 -29.41
CA PRO A 276 -11.34 1.75 -29.99
C PRO A 276 -11.26 1.50 -31.49
N GLY A 277 -12.07 0.57 -31.99
CA GLY A 277 -12.27 0.30 -33.41
C GLY A 277 -13.76 0.14 -33.74
N SER A 278 -14.07 0.04 -35.03
CA SER A 278 -15.45 -0.16 -35.52
C SER A 278 -16.01 -1.56 -35.25
N SER A 279 -15.18 -2.55 -34.93
CA SER A 279 -15.62 -3.92 -34.62
C SER A 279 -15.62 -4.24 -33.12
N GLY A 280 -14.93 -3.43 -32.32
CA GLY A 280 -14.61 -3.78 -30.93
C GLY A 280 -13.64 -2.82 -30.26
N LEU A 281 -13.31 -3.15 -29.02
CA LEU A 281 -12.15 -2.60 -28.29
C LEU A 281 -11.00 -3.60 -28.32
N LEU A 282 -9.80 -3.12 -28.63
CA LEU A 282 -8.58 -3.92 -28.58
C LEU A 282 -7.70 -3.46 -27.43
N PHE A 283 -7.51 -4.31 -26.43
CA PHE A 283 -6.53 -4.05 -25.37
C PHE A 283 -5.16 -4.55 -25.79
N LEU A 284 -4.20 -3.64 -25.97
CA LEU A 284 -2.81 -3.94 -26.28
C LEU A 284 -1.95 -3.79 -25.03
N ALA A 285 -1.25 -4.85 -24.62
CA ALA A 285 -0.44 -4.84 -23.41
C ALA A 285 0.87 -5.63 -23.56
N ARG A 286 1.82 -5.33 -22.68
CA ARG A 286 3.09 -6.04 -22.58
C ARG A 286 3.11 -6.91 -21.33
N ARG A 287 3.47 -8.19 -21.48
CA ARG A 287 3.66 -9.12 -20.35
C ARG A 287 5.04 -9.78 -20.47
N GLY A 288 5.99 -9.28 -19.69
CA GLY A 288 7.41 -9.63 -19.83
C GLY A 288 7.99 -9.05 -21.13
N LEU A 289 8.62 -9.89 -21.95
CA LEU A 289 9.16 -9.49 -23.26
C LEU A 289 8.16 -9.66 -24.42
N ARG A 290 6.96 -10.22 -24.16
CA ARG A 290 5.99 -10.53 -25.22
C ARG A 290 4.82 -9.54 -25.21
N ALA A 291 4.54 -9.02 -26.39
CA ALA A 291 3.31 -8.31 -26.69
C ALA A 291 2.12 -9.27 -26.69
N ARG A 292 0.99 -8.84 -26.17
CA ARG A 292 -0.27 -9.58 -26.32
C ARG A 292 -1.41 -8.61 -26.52
N SER A 293 -2.44 -9.08 -27.21
CA SER A 293 -3.68 -8.36 -27.41
C SER A 293 -4.86 -9.13 -26.82
N PHE A 294 -5.90 -8.42 -26.43
CA PHE A 294 -7.17 -8.98 -26.01
C PHE A 294 -8.30 -8.18 -26.65
N GLU A 295 -9.07 -8.83 -27.50
CA GLU A 295 -10.13 -8.21 -28.29
C GLU A 295 -11.49 -8.38 -27.63
N ILE A 296 -12.27 -7.31 -27.62
CA ILE A 296 -13.59 -7.23 -27.02
C ILE A 296 -14.56 -6.77 -28.11
N PRO A 297 -15.30 -7.68 -28.75
CA PRO A 297 -16.25 -7.34 -29.79
C PRO A 297 -17.35 -6.41 -29.27
N LEU A 298 -17.72 -5.39 -30.05
CA LEU A 298 -18.75 -4.41 -29.66
C LEU A 298 -20.09 -5.10 -29.36
N ASN A 299 -20.47 -6.08 -30.18
CA ASN A 299 -21.71 -6.87 -30.01
C ASN A 299 -21.75 -7.73 -28.74
N SER A 300 -20.61 -7.98 -28.10
CA SER A 300 -20.53 -8.76 -26.88
C SER A 300 -20.83 -7.95 -25.62
N VAL A 301 -20.80 -6.61 -25.73
CA VAL A 301 -20.96 -5.67 -24.62
C VAL A 301 -22.41 -5.21 -24.53
N THR A 302 -23.03 -5.50 -23.39
CA THR A 302 -24.43 -5.16 -23.10
C THR A 302 -24.54 -3.84 -22.33
N ALA A 303 -23.54 -3.50 -21.51
CA ALA A 303 -23.43 -2.22 -20.82
C ALA A 303 -21.96 -1.88 -20.56
N CYS A 304 -21.62 -0.59 -20.63
CA CYS A 304 -20.30 -0.06 -20.33
C CYS A 304 -20.45 1.13 -19.37
N ARG A 305 -19.82 1.03 -18.19
CA ARG A 305 -19.91 2.06 -17.15
C ARG A 305 -18.54 2.45 -16.65
N VAL A 306 -18.38 3.73 -16.30
CA VAL A 306 -17.17 4.25 -15.65
C VAL A 306 -17.50 4.66 -14.23
N LYS A 307 -16.92 3.97 -13.24
CA LYS A 307 -17.03 4.33 -11.83
C LYS A 307 -15.84 5.19 -11.45
N ARG A 308 -16.09 6.42 -11.00
CA ARG A 308 -15.03 7.31 -10.53
C ARG A 308 -14.39 6.75 -9.26
N GLY A 309 -13.07 6.62 -9.28
CA GLY A 309 -12.27 6.26 -8.10
C GLY A 309 -11.35 7.41 -7.69
N PHE A 310 -10.66 7.25 -6.56
CA PHE A 310 -9.74 8.29 -6.06
C PHE A 310 -8.52 8.44 -6.99
N LEU A 311 -7.77 7.36 -7.19
CA LEU A 311 -6.56 7.36 -8.04
C LEU A 311 -6.84 6.95 -9.50
N LEU A 312 -7.75 6.01 -9.71
CA LEU A 312 -8.07 5.45 -11.03
C LEU A 312 -9.59 5.32 -11.17
N ASP A 313 -10.11 5.56 -12.36
CA ASP A 313 -11.50 5.27 -12.67
C ASP A 313 -11.64 3.81 -13.11
N ARG A 314 -12.73 3.15 -12.76
CA ARG A 314 -12.97 1.76 -13.15
C ARG A 314 -13.97 1.69 -14.29
N LEU A 315 -13.50 1.29 -15.46
CA LEU A 315 -14.34 0.89 -16.59
C LEU A 315 -14.84 -0.54 -16.35
N VAL A 316 -16.14 -0.75 -16.46
CA VAL A 316 -16.78 -2.08 -16.36
C VAL A 316 -17.60 -2.33 -17.62
N LEU A 317 -17.27 -3.40 -18.33
CA LEU A 317 -17.96 -3.91 -19.51
C LEU A 317 -18.73 -5.17 -19.11
N ALA A 318 -20.05 -5.10 -19.11
CA ALA A 318 -20.92 -6.24 -18.90
C ALA A 318 -21.07 -7.01 -20.22
N THR A 319 -20.73 -8.30 -20.23
CA THR A 319 -20.87 -9.18 -21.40
C THR A 319 -21.75 -10.38 -21.06
N GLY A 320 -22.25 -11.08 -22.07
CA GLY A 320 -22.98 -12.35 -21.88
C GLY A 320 -22.16 -13.46 -21.21
N ARG A 321 -20.84 -13.30 -21.09
CA ARG A 321 -19.92 -14.24 -20.41
C ARG A 321 -19.45 -13.76 -19.03
N GLY A 322 -20.00 -12.64 -18.54
CA GLY A 322 -19.64 -12.01 -17.27
C GLY A 322 -19.05 -10.61 -17.45
N GLU A 323 -18.50 -10.05 -16.37
CA GLU A 323 -17.93 -8.71 -16.35
C GLU A 323 -16.44 -8.70 -16.72
N ILE A 324 -16.06 -7.74 -17.56
CA ILE A 324 -14.67 -7.39 -17.86
C ILE A 324 -14.43 -5.99 -17.31
N SER A 325 -13.35 -5.79 -16.56
CA SER A 325 -13.03 -4.49 -15.95
C SER A 325 -11.65 -4.01 -16.35
N PHE A 326 -11.51 -2.69 -16.52
CA PHE A 326 -10.25 -1.99 -16.69
C PHE A 326 -10.15 -0.86 -15.69
N HIS A 327 -8.93 -0.56 -15.26
CA HIS A 327 -8.62 0.61 -14.44
C HIS A 327 -8.04 1.69 -15.36
N LEU A 328 -8.81 2.74 -15.58
CA LEU A 328 -8.44 3.88 -16.41
C LEU A 328 -7.63 4.90 -15.60
N PHE A 329 -6.58 5.45 -16.19
CA PHE A 329 -5.87 6.58 -15.60
C PHE A 329 -6.75 7.84 -15.63
N LYS A 330 -6.47 8.81 -14.76
CA LYS A 330 -7.19 10.10 -14.77
C LYS A 330 -6.86 10.85 -16.05
N ALA A 331 -7.85 11.53 -16.62
CA ALA A 331 -7.60 12.45 -17.72
C ALA A 331 -6.64 13.55 -17.23
N SER A 332 -5.69 13.97 -18.07
CA SER A 332 -4.80 15.08 -17.76
C SER A 332 -5.65 16.33 -17.46
N ALA A 333 -5.34 17.03 -16.36
CA ALA A 333 -6.08 18.21 -15.89
C ALA A 333 -6.03 19.42 -16.87
N ALA A 334 -5.35 19.28 -18.01
CA ALA A 334 -5.19 20.34 -19.01
C ALA A 334 -6.43 20.58 -19.91
N GLU A 335 -7.44 19.70 -19.91
CA GLU A 335 -8.64 19.84 -20.76
C GLU A 335 -9.93 20.21 -20.02
N GLU A 336 -9.92 20.35 -18.69
CA GLU A 336 -11.11 20.79 -17.93
C GLU A 336 -11.45 22.29 -18.10
N ALA A 337 -10.61 23.06 -18.81
CA ALA A 337 -10.81 24.48 -19.06
C ALA A 337 -11.39 24.76 -20.46
N VAL A 338 -12.54 24.17 -20.81
CA VAL A 338 -13.39 24.69 -21.88
C VAL A 338 -14.85 24.71 -21.40
N PRO A 339 -15.39 25.88 -20.99
CA PRO A 339 -16.82 26.00 -20.74
C PRO A 339 -17.57 25.88 -22.07
N SER A 340 -18.53 24.98 -22.10
CA SER A 340 -19.60 24.92 -23.10
C SER A 340 -20.22 26.30 -23.32
N GLY A 341 -20.27 26.74 -24.57
CA GLY A 341 -20.90 27.99 -24.95
C GLY A 341 -22.38 28.06 -24.55
N SER A 342 -22.82 29.25 -24.15
CA SER A 342 -24.22 29.64 -24.24
C SER A 342 -24.37 30.53 -25.48
N ALA A 343 -25.20 30.08 -26.42
CA ALA A 343 -25.80 30.92 -27.42
C ALA A 343 -27.22 31.25 -26.94
N ASN A 344 -27.58 32.53 -26.78
CA ASN A 344 -28.79 33.07 -27.42
C ASN A 344 -28.94 34.59 -27.26
N THR A 345 -29.05 35.26 -28.41
CA THR A 345 -30.03 36.30 -28.84
C THR A 345 -30.71 37.24 -27.85
N GLY A 346 -30.81 38.53 -28.23
CA GLY A 346 -31.88 39.42 -27.76
C GLY A 346 -31.56 40.92 -27.76
N VAL A 347 -32.29 41.68 -28.58
CA VAL A 347 -32.23 43.14 -28.84
C VAL A 347 -33.00 43.96 -27.77
N ALA A 348 -32.73 45.28 -27.74
CA ALA A 348 -33.44 46.41 -27.09
C ALA A 348 -32.75 46.90 -25.79
N VAL A 349 -32.41 48.18 -25.60
CA VAL A 349 -32.91 49.48 -26.11
C VAL A 349 -31.75 50.41 -26.42
#